data_AF-A0A8T3YRE2-F1
#
_entry.id   AF-A0A8T3YRE2-F1
#
_cell.length_a   1.000
_cell.length_b   1.000
_cell.length_c   1.000
_cell.angle_alpha   90.00
_cell.angle_beta   90.00
_cell.angle_gamma   90.00
#
_symmetry.space_group_name_H-M   'P 1'
#
loop_
_entity.id
_entity.type
_entity.pdbx_description
1 polymer ?
#
loop_
_entity_poly.entity_id
_entity_poly.type
_entity_poly.pdbx_seq_one_letter_code
_entity_poly.pdbx_strand_id
1 'polypeptide(L)'
;MVDVAVRGILGIQILGLLFSLIMLYFTFLHYKRKEYPVETFLFWIVLWIGFIFMVIFPTSMDFVIKDVLKFGRRLDFFIIGGFIFLIALVYYNYVTVKSIRIKVEKVIRKIALENAKKKDRNEKK
;
A
#
# COMPACT_ATOMS: atom_id res chain seq x y z
N MET A 1 12.74 -11.31 35.76
CA MET A 1 13.13 -11.51 34.34
C MET A 1 11.92 -11.69 33.41
N VAL A 2 10.84 -12.36 33.82
CA VAL A 2 9.60 -12.51 33.02
C VAL A 2 8.90 -11.16 32.74
N ASP A 3 8.92 -10.24 33.71
CA ASP A 3 8.22 -8.96 33.63
C ASP A 3 8.81 -7.97 32.59
N VAL A 4 10.12 -8.07 32.32
CA VAL A 4 10.81 -7.24 31.30
C VAL A 4 10.49 -7.72 29.88
N ALA A 5 10.35 -9.04 29.69
CA ALA A 5 9.98 -9.63 28.42
C ALA A 5 8.51 -9.30 28.04
N VAL A 6 7.60 -9.32 29.02
CA VAL A 6 6.19 -8.93 28.83
C VAL A 6 6.08 -7.43 28.51
N ARG A 7 6.83 -6.57 29.21
CA ARG A 7 6.87 -5.11 28.90
C ARG A 7 7.42 -4.80 27.51
N GLY A 8 8.41 -5.55 27.03
CA GLY A 8 8.96 -5.40 25.67
C GLY A 8 7.96 -5.79 24.57
N ILE A 9 7.17 -6.84 24.79
CA ILE A 9 6.12 -7.31 23.87
C ILE A 9 4.94 -6.32 23.83
N LEU A 10 4.56 -5.77 24.99
CA LEU A 10 3.50 -4.76 25.10
C LEU A 10 3.85 -3.46 24.35
N GLY A 11 5.12 -3.02 24.39
CA GLY A 11 5.56 -1.80 23.69
C GLY A 11 5.40 -1.89 22.17
N ILE A 12 5.80 -3.02 21.57
CA ILE A 12 5.64 -3.27 20.13
C ILE A 12 4.17 -3.44 19.75
N GLN A 13 3.37 -4.11 20.59
CA GLN A 13 1.93 -4.22 20.35
C GLN A 13 1.22 -2.87 20.39
N ILE A 14 1.55 -2.01 21.36
CA ILE A 14 0.99 -0.66 21.47
C ILE A 14 1.40 0.21 20.28
N LEU A 15 2.67 0.17 19.88
CA LEU A 15 3.15 0.90 18.69
C LEU A 15 2.50 0.37 17.40
N GLY A 16 2.38 -0.94 17.24
CA GLY A 16 1.72 -1.56 16.09
C GLY A 16 0.23 -1.24 16.01
N LEU A 17 -0.47 -1.25 17.15
CA LEU A 17 -1.88 -0.88 17.25
C LEU A 17 -2.09 0.60 16.90
N LEU A 18 -1.26 1.48 17.46
CA LEU A 18 -1.33 2.92 17.25
C LEU A 18 -0.99 3.29 15.80
N PHE A 19 0.01 2.63 15.21
CA PHE A 19 0.34 2.75 13.80
C PHE A 19 -0.80 2.28 12.89
N SER A 20 -1.44 1.15 13.22
CA SER A 20 -2.59 0.61 12.46
C SER A 20 -3.79 1.57 12.52
N LEU A 21 -4.07 2.15 13.68
CA LEU A 21 -5.13 3.15 13.86
C LEU A 21 -4.86 4.42 13.05
N ILE A 22 -3.62 4.93 13.09
CA ILE A 22 -3.20 6.08 12.28
C ILE A 22 -3.38 5.77 10.79
N MET A 23 -2.96 4.59 10.35
CA MET A 23 -3.04 4.19 8.96
C MET A 23 -4.47 3.95 8.49
N LEU A 24 -5.35 3.43 9.34
CA LEU A 24 -6.79 3.31 9.06
C LEU A 24 -7.42 4.69 8.93
N TYR A 25 -7.06 5.64 9.81
CA TYR A 25 -7.48 7.03 9.70
C TYR A 25 -6.98 7.71 8.41
N PHE A 26 -5.72 7.51 8.04
CA PHE A 26 -5.16 8.02 6.77
C PHE A 26 -5.85 7.44 5.55
N THR A 27 -6.21 6.14 5.58
CA THR A 27 -6.94 5.44 4.52
C THR A 27 -8.36 6.01 4.39
N PHE A 28 -9.03 6.26 5.51
CA PHE A 28 -10.35 6.91 5.52
C PHE A 28 -10.30 8.37 5.04
N LEU A 29 -9.23 9.10 5.38
CA LEU A 29 -9.01 10.47 4.92
C LEU A 29 -8.78 10.54 3.41
N HIS A 30 -8.04 9.57 2.85
CA HIS A 30 -7.84 9.43 1.40
C HIS A 30 -9.14 9.08 0.67
N TYR A 31 -10.02 8.28 1.27
CA TYR A 31 -11.35 7.96 0.71
C TYR A 31 -12.26 9.20 0.64
N LYS A 32 -12.26 10.04 1.68
CA LYS A 32 -13.11 11.23 1.73
C LYS A 32 -12.74 12.28 0.67
N ARG A 33 -11.50 12.27 0.16
CA ARG A 33 -11.03 13.20 -0.89
C ARG A 33 -11.45 12.82 -2.32
N LYS A 34 -12.12 11.68 -2.56
CA LYS A 34 -12.65 11.24 -3.88
C LYS A 34 -11.66 11.23 -5.05
N GLU A 35 -10.35 11.26 -4.80
CA GLU A 35 -9.32 11.25 -5.85
C GLU A 35 -8.89 9.84 -6.29
N TYR A 36 -9.32 8.79 -5.58
CA TYR A 36 -8.94 7.40 -5.85
C TYR A 36 -10.15 6.50 -6.12
N PRO A 37 -10.01 5.52 -7.05
CA PRO A 37 -11.05 4.52 -7.28
C PRO A 37 -11.27 3.65 -6.04
N VAL A 38 -12.54 3.34 -5.76
CA VAL A 38 -13.02 2.60 -4.58
C VAL A 38 -12.30 1.25 -4.39
N GLU A 39 -11.84 0.64 -5.50
CA GLU A 39 -11.04 -0.59 -5.53
C GLU A 39 -9.72 -0.47 -4.76
N THR A 40 -9.04 0.68 -4.84
CA THR A 40 -7.76 0.90 -4.15
C THR A 40 -7.99 1.04 -2.65
N PHE A 41 -9.10 1.67 -2.24
CA PHE A 41 -9.47 1.81 -0.84
C PHE A 41 -9.79 0.46 -0.17
N LEU A 42 -10.55 -0.41 -0.86
CA LEU A 42 -10.85 -1.76 -0.38
C LEU A 42 -9.59 -2.61 -0.20
N PHE A 43 -8.64 -2.53 -1.15
CA PHE A 43 -7.35 -3.21 -1.02
C PHE A 43 -6.59 -2.79 0.25
N TRP A 44 -6.51 -1.48 0.49
CA TRP A 44 -5.83 -0.95 1.69
C TRP A 44 -6.54 -1.34 2.98
N ILE A 45 -7.88 -1.32 3.01
CA ILE A 45 -8.64 -1.79 4.18
C ILE A 45 -8.34 -3.25 4.50
N VAL A 46 -8.38 -4.13 3.49
CA VAL A 46 -8.07 -5.56 3.69
C VAL A 46 -6.65 -5.74 4.21
N LEU A 47 -5.71 -4.95 3.70
CA LEU A 47 -4.33 -4.95 4.19
C LEU A 47 -4.23 -4.55 5.67
N TRP A 48 -4.85 -3.45 6.06
CA TRP A 48 -4.82 -2.97 7.44
C TRP A 48 -5.52 -3.93 8.40
N ILE A 49 -6.64 -4.52 7.98
CA ILE A 49 -7.33 -5.56 8.76
C ILE A 49 -6.43 -6.79 8.94
N GLY A 50 -5.75 -7.25 7.88
CA GLY A 50 -4.79 -8.36 7.97
C GLY A 50 -3.61 -8.04 8.89
N PHE A 51 -3.11 -6.81 8.85
CA PHE A 51 -2.04 -6.33 9.73
C PHE A 51 -2.48 -6.27 11.20
N ILE A 52 -3.69 -5.75 11.48
CA ILE A 52 -4.29 -5.77 12.83
C ILE A 52 -4.42 -7.22 13.32
N PHE A 53 -4.85 -8.15 12.46
CA PHE A 53 -4.96 -9.57 12.80
C PHE A 53 -3.61 -10.18 13.17
N MET A 54 -2.53 -9.84 12.46
CA MET A 54 -1.17 -10.26 12.80
C MET A 54 -0.68 -9.68 14.14
N VAL A 55 -1.04 -8.43 14.48
CA VAL A 55 -0.62 -7.76 15.72
C VAL A 55 -1.34 -8.34 16.95
N ILE A 56 -2.62 -8.73 16.80
CA ILE A 56 -3.46 -9.25 17.89
C ILE A 56 -3.11 -10.70 18.26
N PHE A 57 -2.60 -11.51 17.33
CA PHE A 57 -2.23 -12.91 17.56
C PHE A 57 -0.70 -13.13 17.51
N PRO A 58 0.08 -12.66 18.52
CA PRO A 58 1.51 -12.96 18.60
C PRO A 58 1.79 -14.43 18.93
N THR A 59 0.85 -15.12 19.59
CA THR A 59 1.04 -16.45 20.20
C THR A 59 0.90 -17.59 19.20
N SER A 60 0.10 -17.44 18.15
CA SER A 60 -0.08 -18.46 17.09
C SER A 60 1.17 -18.60 16.22
N MET A 61 1.96 -17.52 16.11
CA MET A 61 3.22 -17.53 15.37
C MET A 61 4.31 -18.35 16.07
N ASP A 62 4.34 -18.45 17.40
CA ASP A 62 5.34 -19.28 18.08
C ASP A 62 5.19 -20.79 17.76
N PHE A 63 3.98 -21.24 17.41
CA PHE A 63 3.73 -22.63 17.01
C PHE A 63 4.11 -22.88 15.54
N VAL A 64 3.74 -21.96 14.63
CA VAL A 64 4.02 -22.10 13.18
C VAL A 64 5.51 -21.88 12.86
N ILE A 65 6.19 -20.97 13.57
CA ILE A 65 7.60 -20.63 13.33
C ILE A 65 8.55 -21.76 13.75
N LYS A 66 8.21 -22.53 14.79
CA LYS A 66 9.05 -23.64 15.27
C LYS A 66 8.97 -24.88 14.38
N ASP A 67 7.79 -25.26 13.91
CA ASP A 67 7.60 -26.57 13.28
C ASP A 67 7.69 -26.58 11.75
N VAL A 68 7.45 -25.46 11.06
CA VAL A 68 7.40 -25.47 9.58
C VAL A 68 8.64 -24.86 8.91
N LEU A 69 9.28 -23.85 9.52
CA LEU A 69 10.22 -23.00 8.76
C LEU A 69 11.63 -22.86 9.33
N LYS A 70 11.92 -23.30 10.57
CA LYS A 70 13.26 -23.21 11.21
C LYS A 70 13.93 -21.83 11.07
N PHE A 71 13.18 -20.73 10.96
CA PHE A 71 13.74 -19.39 11.00
C PHE A 71 14.04 -19.06 12.47
N GLY A 72 15.32 -18.96 12.81
CA GLY A 72 15.78 -18.67 14.17
C GLY A 72 15.35 -17.30 14.72
N ARG A 73 14.65 -16.47 13.93
CA ARG A 73 14.26 -15.11 14.31
C ARG A 73 12.94 -14.69 13.67
N ARG A 74 11.98 -14.26 14.51
CA ARG A 74 10.71 -13.62 14.12
C ARG A 74 10.91 -12.47 13.13
N LEU A 75 12.01 -11.73 13.27
CA LEU A 75 12.35 -10.58 12.42
C LEU A 75 12.55 -10.96 10.95
N ASP A 76 13.09 -12.14 10.66
CA ASP A 76 13.47 -12.49 9.29
C ASP A 76 12.22 -12.74 8.42
N PHE A 77 11.15 -13.30 9.00
CA PHE A 77 9.86 -13.43 8.34
C PHE A 77 9.23 -12.07 8.02
N PHE A 78 9.27 -11.13 8.97
CA PHE A 78 8.78 -9.76 8.74
C PHE A 78 9.58 -9.02 7.68
N ILE A 79 10.91 -9.21 7.67
CA ILE A 79 11.77 -8.60 6.66
C ILE A 79 11.41 -9.14 5.28
N ILE A 80 11.37 -10.46 5.09
CA ILE A 80 11.07 -11.09 3.79
C ILE A 80 9.65 -10.74 3.34
N GLY A 81 8.65 -10.86 4.21
CA GLY A 81 7.26 -10.52 3.91
C GLY A 81 7.09 -9.03 3.59
N GLY A 82 7.73 -8.17 4.37
CA GLY A 82 7.75 -6.71 4.15
C GLY A 82 8.41 -6.34 2.83
N PHE A 83 9.50 -7.02 2.45
CA PHE A 83 10.17 -6.82 1.16
C PHE A 83 9.30 -7.24 -0.02
N ILE A 84 8.68 -8.42 0.04
CA ILE A 84 7.75 -8.88 -1.01
C ILE A 84 6.60 -7.90 -1.15
N PHE A 85 6.04 -7.45 -0.02
CA PHE A 85 4.96 -6.48 0.00
C PHE A 85 5.40 -5.12 -0.60
N LEU A 86 6.57 -4.62 -0.21
CA LEU A 86 7.12 -3.37 -0.71
C LEU A 86 7.35 -3.44 -2.23
N ILE A 87 7.93 -4.53 -2.72
CA ILE A 87 8.16 -4.74 -4.15
C ILE A 87 6.84 -4.77 -4.92
N ALA A 88 5.83 -5.47 -4.41
CA ALA A 88 4.50 -5.50 -5.02
C ALA A 88 3.87 -4.11 -5.07
N LEU A 89 4.03 -3.31 -4.01
CA LEU A 89 3.51 -1.95 -3.94
C LEU A 89 4.22 -1.02 -4.91
N VAL A 90 5.55 -1.09 -4.99
CA VAL A 90 6.34 -0.32 -5.96
C VAL A 90 5.94 -0.68 -7.39
N TYR A 91 5.75 -1.97 -7.67
CA TYR A 91 5.30 -2.44 -8.98
C TYR A 91 3.90 -1.90 -9.32
N TYR A 92 2.95 -1.98 -8.39
CA TYR A 92 1.60 -1.44 -8.57
C TYR A 92 1.62 0.09 -8.82
N ASN A 93 2.46 0.81 -8.07
CA ASN A 93 2.65 2.25 -8.26
C ASN A 93 3.22 2.55 -9.65
N TYR A 94 4.25 1.81 -10.07
CA TYR A 94 4.86 1.94 -11.39
C TYR A 94 3.83 1.75 -12.52
N VAL A 95 3.00 0.70 -12.44
CA VAL A 95 1.93 0.44 -13.42
C VAL A 95 0.92 1.58 -13.44
N THR A 96 0.51 2.06 -12.27
CA THR A 96 -0.43 3.17 -12.13
C THR A 96 0.12 4.44 -12.79
N VAL A 97 1.36 4.83 -12.45
CA VAL A 97 2.03 6.00 -13.03
C VAL A 97 2.20 5.86 -14.54
N LYS A 98 2.56 4.67 -15.03
CA LYS A 98 2.66 4.39 -16.47
C LYS A 98 1.32 4.60 -17.18
N SER A 99 0.22 4.14 -16.59
CA SER A 99 -1.13 4.32 -17.16
C SER A 99 -1.53 5.80 -17.23
N ILE A 100 -1.20 6.58 -16.20
CA ILE A 100 -1.46 8.03 -16.14
C ILE A 100 -0.67 8.74 -17.23
N ARG A 101 0.62 8.42 -17.39
CA ARG A 101 1.48 8.98 -18.45
C ARG A 101 0.88 8.78 -19.84
N ILE A 102 0.42 7.56 -20.15
CA ILE A 102 -0.19 7.24 -21.45
C ILE A 102 -1.48 8.04 -21.67
N LYS A 103 -2.31 8.21 -20.63
CA LYS A 103 -3.55 9.02 -20.73
C LYS A 103 -3.22 10.49 -21.00
N VAL A 104 -2.26 11.06 -20.29
CA VAL A 104 -1.80 12.44 -20.50
C VAL A 104 -1.25 12.63 -21.91
N GLU A 105 -0.42 11.71 -22.40
CA GLU A 105 0.11 11.76 -23.77
C GLU A 105 -1.00 11.77 -24.82
N LYS A 106 -2.02 10.91 -24.66
CA LYS A 106 -3.18 10.88 -25.56
C LYS A 106 -3.96 12.19 -25.55
N VAL A 107 -4.14 12.80 -24.39
CA VAL A 107 -4.83 14.10 -24.27
C VAL A 107 -4.03 15.20 -24.98
N ILE A 108 -2.72 15.30 -24.72
CA ILE A 108 -1.84 16.29 -25.37
C ILE A 108 -1.84 16.08 -26.89
N ARG A 109 -1.73 14.83 -27.37
CA ARG A 109 -1.76 14.51 -28.81
C ARG A 109 -3.08 14.93 -29.45
N LYS A 110 -4.21 14.70 -28.77
CA LYS A 110 -5.53 15.12 -29.27
C LYS A 110 -5.63 16.64 -29.39
N ILE A 111 -5.17 17.37 -28.38
CA ILE A 111 -5.13 18.84 -28.38
C ILE A 111 -4.25 19.37 -29.52
N ALA A 112 -3.06 18.81 -29.70
CA ALA A 112 -2.13 19.22 -30.75
C ALA A 112 -2.72 19.02 -32.16
N LEU A 113 -3.34 17.86 -32.42
CA LEU A 113 -4.00 17.56 -33.69
C LEU A 113 -5.21 18.47 -33.96
N GLU A 114 -5.99 18.78 -32.92
CA GLU A 114 -7.13 19.69 -33.06
C GLU A 114 -6.68 21.12 -33.39
N ASN A 115 -5.62 21.58 -32.74
CA ASN A 115 -5.03 22.90 -33.00
C ASN A 115 -4.45 23.00 -34.42
N ALA A 116 -3.76 21.95 -34.89
CA ALA A 116 -3.26 21.88 -36.26
C ALA A 116 -4.41 21.95 -37.28
N LYS A 117 -5.49 21.19 -37.08
CA LYS A 117 -6.67 21.22 -37.95
C LYS A 117 -7.39 22.57 -37.97
N LYS A 118 -7.40 23.30 -36.84
CA LYS A 118 -7.97 24.66 -36.77
C LYS A 118 -7.13 25.64 -37.57
N LYS A 119 -5.80 25.54 -37.51
CA LYS A 119 -4.88 26.38 -38.28
C LYS A 119 -5.05 26.20 -39.80
N ASP A 120 -5.05 24.96 -40.28
CA ASP A 120 -5.25 24.66 -41.71
C ASP A 120 -6.60 25.16 -42.27
N ARG A 121 -7.64 25.24 -41.42
CA ARG A 121 -8.96 25.71 -41.82
C ARG A 121 -9.03 27.24 -41.93
N ASN A 122 -8.21 27.95 -41.15
CA ASN A 122 -8.15 29.42 -41.18
C ASN A 122 -7.28 29.94 -42.33
N GLU A 123 -6.29 29.16 -42.80
CA GLU A 123 -5.45 29.52 -43.96
C GLU A 123 -6.14 29.27 -45.33
N LYS A 124 -7.23 28.50 -45.35
CA LYS A 124 -8.03 28.21 -46.57
C LYS A 124 -9.26 29.12 -46.72
N LYS A 125 -9.44 30.11 -45.85
CA LYS A 125 -10.56 31.05 -45.84
C LYS A 125 -10.06 32.44 -46.20
#